data_AF-A0A6B0T8A2-F1
#
_entry.id   AF-A0A6B0T8A2-F1
#
_cell.length_a   1.000
_cell.length_b   1.000
_cell.length_c   1.000
_cell.angle_alpha   90.00
_cell.angle_beta   90.00
_cell.angle_gamma   90.00
#
_symmetry.space_group_name_H-M   'P 1'
#
loop_
_entity.id
_entity.type
_entity.pdbx_description
1 polymer ?
#
loop_
_entity_poly.entity_id
_entity_poly.type
_entity_poly.pdbx_seq_one_letter_code
_entity_poly.pdbx_strand_id
1 'polypeptide(L)'
;MEVRAYVYDSSAPAEHVEAVLDRLEDRPEEINYVDIDAAETRADGRREAMLTVKNAVGIGTPPDELYGPDGRPDLTVGALITEEPTGRRSLHVGTEALDALDT
;
A
#
# COMPACT_ATOMS: atom_id res chain seq x y z
N MET A 1 5.69 0.52 -16.02
CA MET A 1 5.59 0.52 -14.56
C MET A 1 4.88 -0.75 -14.15
N GLU A 2 5.42 -1.51 -13.20
CA GLU A 2 4.83 -2.76 -12.69
C GLU A 2 4.39 -2.58 -11.24
N VAL A 3 3.23 -3.12 -10.86
CA VAL A 3 2.78 -3.10 -9.46
C VAL A 3 3.47 -4.23 -8.69
N ARG A 4 4.08 -3.89 -7.56
CA ARG A 4 4.79 -4.88 -6.72
C ARG A 4 3.99 -5.25 -5.48
N ALA A 5 3.37 -4.28 -4.84
CA ALA A 5 2.63 -4.52 -3.61
C ALA A 5 1.53 -3.47 -3.41
N TYR A 6 0.48 -3.89 -2.72
CA TYR A 6 -0.55 -3.01 -2.20
C TYR A 6 -0.78 -3.29 -0.72
N VAL A 7 -0.65 -2.26 0.10
CA VAL A 7 -0.68 -2.34 1.57
C VAL A 7 -1.90 -1.57 2.08
N TYR A 8 -2.76 -2.19 2.87
CA TYR A 8 -4.02 -1.57 3.32
C TYR A 8 -4.54 -2.19 4.64
N ASP A 9 -5.57 -1.58 5.24
CA ASP A 9 -6.34 -2.13 6.37
C ASP A 9 -7.80 -2.37 5.93
N SER A 10 -8.18 -3.63 5.71
CA SER A 10 -9.52 -4.00 5.23
C SER A 10 -10.64 -3.85 6.28
N SER A 11 -10.32 -3.60 7.55
CA SER A 11 -11.34 -3.42 8.58
C SER A 11 -11.99 -2.03 8.57
N ALA A 12 -11.33 -1.05 7.95
CA ALA A 12 -11.83 0.31 7.81
C ALA A 12 -11.25 0.96 6.54
N PRO A 13 -11.49 0.38 5.34
CA PRO A 13 -10.91 0.87 4.11
C PRO A 13 -11.52 2.24 3.75
N ALA A 14 -10.66 3.15 3.29
CA ALA A 14 -11.14 4.35 2.61
C ALA A 14 -11.83 3.98 1.28
N GLU A 15 -12.74 4.83 0.80
CA GLU A 15 -13.59 4.54 -0.38
C GLU A 15 -12.79 4.14 -1.63
N HIS A 16 -11.61 4.71 -1.83
CA HIS A 16 -10.77 4.42 -2.98
C HIS A 16 -10.00 3.09 -2.90
N VAL A 17 -9.91 2.45 -1.73
CA VAL A 17 -9.17 1.18 -1.55
C VAL A 17 -9.82 0.06 -2.35
N GLU A 18 -11.16 -0.03 -2.32
CA GLU A 18 -11.91 -1.01 -3.11
C GLU A 18 -11.66 -0.82 -4.61
N ALA A 19 -11.73 0.43 -5.09
CA ALA A 19 -11.46 0.76 -6.48
C ALA A 19 -10.01 0.49 -6.93
N VAL A 20 -9.04 0.54 -6.00
CA VAL A 20 -7.66 0.11 -6.26
C VAL A 20 -7.62 -1.41 -6.38
N LEU A 21 -8.21 -2.15 -5.44
CA LEU A 21 -8.25 -3.61 -5.46
C LEU A 21 -8.88 -4.14 -6.75
N ASP A 22 -10.04 -3.61 -7.16
CA ASP A 22 -10.70 -3.98 -8.42
C ASP A 22 -9.75 -3.80 -9.62
N ARG A 23 -9.06 -2.66 -9.71
CA ARG A 23 -8.08 -2.39 -10.79
C ARG A 23 -6.88 -3.33 -10.76
N LEU A 24 -6.49 -3.80 -9.58
CA LEU A 24 -5.36 -4.71 -9.41
C LEU A 24 -5.74 -6.17 -9.76
N GLU A 25 -7.00 -6.57 -9.64
CA GLU A 25 -7.46 -7.91 -10.04
C GLU A 25 -7.36 -8.16 -11.55
N ASP A 26 -7.56 -7.12 -12.35
CA ASP A 26 -7.44 -7.20 -13.82
C ASP A 26 -5.98 -7.21 -14.32
N ARG A 27 -5.00 -7.05 -13.42
CA ARG A 27 -3.59 -6.97 -13.80
C ARG A 27 -2.95 -8.35 -13.91
N PRO A 28 -2.15 -8.61 -14.98
CA PRO A 28 -1.48 -9.89 -15.17
C PRO A 28 -0.27 -10.11 -14.23
N GLU A 29 0.14 -9.10 -13.46
CA GLU A 29 1.33 -9.16 -12.60
C GLU A 29 1.07 -9.85 -11.25
N GLU A 30 2.09 -10.47 -10.67
CA GLU A 30 1.99 -11.04 -9.31
C GLU A 30 2.14 -9.92 -8.27
N ILE A 31 1.01 -9.51 -7.69
CA ILE A 31 0.94 -8.41 -6.73
C ILE A 31 0.95 -8.96 -5.31
N ASN A 32 1.85 -8.44 -4.47
CA ASN A 32 1.86 -8.76 -3.04
C ASN A 32 0.84 -7.90 -2.28
N TYR A 33 -0.24 -8.52 -1.80
CA TYR A 33 -1.24 -7.85 -0.97
C TYR A 33 -0.89 -7.99 0.51
N VAL A 34 -0.77 -6.88 1.21
CA VAL A 34 -0.53 -6.85 2.66
C VAL A 34 -1.71 -6.18 3.33
N ASP A 35 -2.62 -7.00 3.85
CA ASP A 35 -3.77 -6.55 4.64
C ASP A 35 -3.50 -6.72 6.13
N ILE A 36 -3.66 -5.63 6.89
CA ILE A 36 -3.46 -5.61 8.34
C ILE A 36 -4.47 -6.48 9.06
N ASP A 37 -5.73 -6.49 8.62
CA ASP A 37 -6.80 -7.19 9.35
C ASP A 37 -6.80 -8.69 9.05
N ALA A 38 -6.28 -9.10 7.88
CA ALA A 38 -6.10 -10.50 7.52
C ALA A 38 -4.96 -11.21 8.28
N ALA A 39 -4.10 -10.48 8.98
CA ALA A 39 -3.00 -11.05 9.75
C ALA A 39 -3.46 -11.76 11.03
N GLU A 40 -2.66 -12.71 11.54
CA GLU A 40 -2.97 -13.44 12.79
C GLU A 40 -3.20 -12.49 13.97
N THR A 41 -2.40 -11.42 14.04
CA THR A 41 -2.64 -10.30 14.93
C THR A 41 -2.49 -9.00 14.18
N ARG A 42 -3.28 -8.01 14.60
CA ARG A 42 -3.22 -6.66 14.04
C ARG A 42 -1.85 -5.98 14.22
N ALA A 43 -1.11 -6.38 15.26
CA ALA A 43 0.24 -5.89 15.49
C ALA A 43 1.23 -6.45 14.47
N ASP A 44 1.09 -7.72 14.12
CA ASP A 44 1.89 -8.37 13.08
C ASP A 44 1.56 -7.82 11.69
N GLY A 45 0.27 -7.66 11.38
CA GLY A 45 -0.17 -7.02 10.12
C GLY A 45 0.41 -5.62 9.96
N ARG A 46 0.33 -4.76 11.00
CA ARG A 46 0.96 -3.43 10.99
C ARG A 46 2.47 -3.50 10.80
N ARG A 47 3.13 -4.46 11.43
CA ARG A 47 4.58 -4.64 11.32
C ARG A 47 4.97 -5.00 9.90
N GLU A 48 4.30 -5.97 9.31
CA GLU A 48 4.55 -6.43 7.94
C GLU A 48 4.28 -5.31 6.93
N ALA A 49 3.14 -4.64 7.07
CA ALA A 49 2.76 -3.50 6.25
C ALA A 49 3.84 -2.40 6.26
N MET A 50 4.30 -2.00 7.45
CA MET A 50 5.35 -0.99 7.57
C MET A 50 6.71 -1.46 7.07
N LEU A 51 7.03 -2.75 7.20
CA LEU A 51 8.26 -3.31 6.61
C LEU A 51 8.21 -3.23 5.08
N THR A 52 7.08 -3.58 4.48
CA THR A 52 6.84 -3.49 3.03
C THR A 52 6.98 -2.06 2.53
N VAL A 53 6.35 -1.09 3.20
CA VAL A 53 6.47 0.34 2.87
C VAL A 53 7.92 0.83 2.99
N LYS A 54 8.61 0.51 4.09
CA LYS A 54 10.01 0.93 4.29
C LYS A 54 10.96 0.35 3.24
N ASN A 55 10.75 -0.91 2.84
CA ASN A 55 11.53 -1.56 1.79
C ASN A 55 11.27 -0.95 0.40
N ALA A 56 10.14 -0.28 0.19
CA ALA A 56 9.84 0.42 -1.05
C ALA A 56 10.42 1.83 -1.09
N VAL A 57 10.30 2.61 0.00
CA VAL A 57 10.82 3.99 0.10
C VAL A 57 12.36 4.02 0.10
N GLY A 58 13.02 2.97 0.62
CA GLY A 58 14.47 2.90 0.68
C GLY A 58 15.04 3.86 1.73
N ILE A 59 15.42 5.08 1.30
CA ILE A 59 15.93 6.15 2.19
C ILE A 59 14.88 7.27 2.27
N GLY A 60 14.19 7.37 3.40
CA GLY A 60 13.18 8.38 3.65
C GLY A 60 12.25 7.99 4.79
N THR A 61 11.39 8.92 5.18
CA THR A 61 10.27 8.65 6.09
C THR A 61 9.05 8.27 5.24
N PRO A 62 8.28 7.24 5.62
CA PRO A 62 6.99 6.98 5.00
C PRO A 62 6.08 8.22 5.11
N PRO A 63 5.18 8.45 4.14
CA PRO A 63 4.23 9.57 4.18
C PRO A 63 3.41 9.58 5.47
N ASP A 64 3.13 10.77 5.99
CA ASP A 64 2.39 10.97 7.25
C ASP A 64 0.95 10.45 7.12
N GLU A 65 0.41 10.41 5.90
CA GLU A 65 -0.92 9.90 5.55
C GLU A 65 -1.11 8.41 5.87
N LEU A 66 -0.03 7.64 6.07
CA LEU A 66 -0.09 6.24 6.48
C LEU A 66 -0.28 6.05 7.99
N TYR A 67 -0.30 7.15 8.74
CA TYR A 67 -0.40 7.17 10.18
C TYR A 67 -1.72 7.82 10.63
N GLY A 68 -2.35 7.18 11.60
CA GLY A 68 -3.53 7.71 12.27
C GLY A 68 -3.19 8.87 13.22
N PRO A 69 -4.21 9.51 13.80
CA PRO A 69 -4.06 10.67 14.69
C PRO A 69 -3.31 10.36 15.99
N ASP A 70 -3.17 9.08 16.36
CA ASP A 70 -2.38 8.60 17.49
C ASP A 70 -0.89 8.38 17.15
N GLY A 71 -0.48 8.69 15.91
CA GLY A 71 0.87 8.50 15.39
C GLY A 71 1.22 7.04 15.12
N ARG A 72 0.23 6.14 15.12
CA ARG A 72 0.43 4.73 14.78
C ARG A 72 0.08 4.48 13.31
N PRO A 73 0.75 3.53 12.66
CA PRO A 73 0.34 3.08 11.33
C PRO A 73 -1.11 2.60 11.37
N ASP A 74 -1.96 3.20 10.55
CA ASP A 74 -3.37 2.83 10.40
C ASP A 74 -3.65 2.31 8.99
N LEU A 75 -2.99 2.87 7.96
CA LEU A 75 -2.98 2.37 6.57
C LEU A 75 -4.38 2.17 5.95
N THR A 76 -5.38 2.83 6.53
CA THR A 76 -6.77 2.83 6.06
C THR A 76 -6.90 3.47 4.69
N VAL A 77 -6.01 4.42 4.37
CA VAL A 77 -5.92 5.06 3.05
C VAL A 77 -5.26 4.18 1.99
N GLY A 78 -4.58 3.10 2.36
CA GLY A 78 -3.86 2.23 1.44
C GLY A 78 -2.60 2.86 0.81
N ALA A 79 -1.66 2.01 0.43
CA ALA A 79 -0.41 2.40 -0.21
C ALA A 79 -0.03 1.44 -1.33
N LEU A 80 0.15 1.97 -2.53
CA LEU A 80 0.56 1.25 -3.72
C LEU A 80 2.05 1.42 -3.95
N ILE A 81 2.74 0.30 -4.16
CA ILE A 81 4.16 0.28 -4.49
C ILE A 81 4.29 -0.16 -5.95
N THR A 82 4.87 0.73 -6.75
CA THR A 82 5.20 0.45 -8.15
C THR A 82 6.70 0.43 -8.37
N GLU A 83 7.13 -0.29 -9.39
CA GLU A 83 8.52 -0.38 -9.80
C GLU A 83 8.66 -0.04 -11.29
N GLU A 84 9.60 0.85 -11.58
CA GLU A 84 10.00 1.20 -12.93
C GLU A 84 10.90 0.13 -13.54
N PRO A 85 11.01 0.02 -14.87
CA PRO A 85 11.93 -0.92 -15.53
C PRO A 85 13.40 -0.76 -15.12
N THR A 86 13.77 0.41 -14.60
CA THR A 86 15.10 0.71 -14.06
C THR A 86 15.32 0.17 -12.64
N GLY A 87 14.30 -0.45 -12.03
CA GLY A 87 14.31 -0.94 -10.64
C GLY A 87 13.99 0.12 -9.60
N ARG A 88 13.69 1.36 -10.01
CA ARG A 88 13.30 2.43 -9.08
C ARG A 88 11.88 2.18 -8.57
N ARG A 89 11.72 2.14 -7.26
CA ARG A 89 10.41 2.01 -6.60
C ARG A 89 9.82 3.37 -6.27
N SER A 90 8.49 3.44 -6.34
CA SER A 90 7.68 4.58 -5.98
C SER A 90 6.55 4.13 -5.05
N LEU A 91 6.15 5.00 -4.15
CA LEU A 91 5.05 4.80 -3.22
C LEU A 91 3.97 5.83 -3.54
N HIS A 92 2.74 5.37 -3.74
CA HIS A 92 1.57 6.21 -4.00
C HIS A 92 0.53 5.94 -2.92
N VAL A 93 0.03 6.98 -2.27
CA VAL A 93 -0.84 6.84 -1.08
C VAL A 93 -2.21 7.42 -1.38
N GLY A 94 -3.25 6.80 -0.85
CA GLY A 94 -4.60 7.32 -1.01
C GLY A 94 -5.05 7.33 -2.47
N THR A 95 -5.61 8.47 -2.92
CA THR A 95 -6.08 8.64 -4.30
C THR A 95 -4.95 8.61 -5.33
N GLU A 96 -3.72 8.96 -4.95
CA GLU A 96 -2.56 8.87 -5.86
C GLU A 96 -2.31 7.43 -6.33
N ALA A 97 -2.71 6.44 -5.53
CA ALA A 97 -2.64 5.04 -5.93
C ALA A 97 -3.54 4.75 -7.15
N LEU A 98 -4.73 5.35 -7.21
CA LEU A 98 -5.62 5.21 -8.37
C LEU A 98 -5.04 5.91 -9.60
N ASP A 99 -4.58 7.16 -9.43
CA ASP A 99 -3.97 7.93 -10.52
C ASP A 99 -2.77 7.20 -11.14
N ALA A 100 -1.95 6.55 -10.30
CA ALA A 100 -0.82 5.75 -10.74
C ALA A 100 -1.21 4.47 -11.51
N LEU A 101 -2.41 3.93 -11.27
CA LEU A 101 -2.90 2.75 -11.98
C LEU A 101 -3.53 3.08 -13.33
N ASP A 102 -4.03 4.30 -13.49
CA ASP A 102 -4.66 4.80 -14.73
C ASP A 102 -3.63 5.40 -15.72
N THR A 103 -2.33 5.40 -15.38
CA THR A 103 -1.20 5.89 -16.21
C THR A 103 -0.47 4.76 -16.93
#